data_AF-A0A7S3DJN4-F1
#
_entry.id   AF-A0A7S3DJN4-F1
#
_cell.length_a   1.000
_cell.length_b   1.000
_cell.length_c   1.000
_cell.angle_alpha   90.00
_cell.angle_beta   90.00
_cell.angle_gamma   90.00
#
_symmetry.space_group_name_H-M   'P 1'
#
loop_
_entity.id
_entity.type
_entity.pdbx_description
1 polymer ?
#
loop_
_entity_poly.entity_id
_entity_poly.type
_entity_poly.pdbx_seq_one_letter_code
_entity_poly.pdbx_strand_id
1 'polypeptide(L)'
;VQSLAPFFFCLAHFSEIGSGWLKMEEQADQMKQCPHCGEQLRIGIFYMHEARCERLKTKCTICGVVVDKHLLEEHNKEEHEKIKCEKCRQELYRKDLASHKGVCPREEVQCEYCDDSFMRGELPIHQDECGSRTDVCEVCNKRVMKRELASHVCQPEEAESEMEVESRRSG
;
A
#
# COMPACT_ATOMS: atom_id res chain seq x y z
N VAL A 1 -55.90 -31.70 -73.84
CA VAL A 1 -55.64 -30.29 -74.23
C VAL A 1 -55.48 -29.51 -72.93
N GLN A 2 -54.43 -28.70 -72.85
CA GLN A 2 -53.91 -28.03 -71.65
C GLN A 2 -54.95 -27.19 -70.90
N SER A 3 -54.83 -27.08 -69.57
CA SER A 3 -55.04 -25.80 -68.88
C SER A 3 -54.36 -25.76 -67.50
N LEU A 4 -53.55 -24.72 -67.32
CA LEU A 4 -52.97 -24.15 -66.08
C LEU A 4 -54.14 -23.75 -65.13
N ALA A 5 -54.09 -23.64 -63.80
CA ALA A 5 -53.10 -23.30 -62.76
C ALA A 5 -53.74 -23.71 -61.38
N PRO A 6 -53.28 -23.32 -60.17
CA PRO A 6 -52.04 -22.65 -59.77
C PRO A 6 -51.27 -23.37 -58.64
N PHE A 7 -50.01 -22.96 -58.49
CA PHE A 7 -49.21 -23.10 -57.28
C PHE A 7 -49.95 -22.48 -56.08
N PHE A 8 -50.64 -23.31 -55.29
CA PHE A 8 -50.87 -23.03 -53.87
C PHE A 8 -49.98 -23.96 -53.06
N PHE A 9 -48.66 -23.78 -53.21
CA PHE A 9 -47.73 -24.32 -52.25
C PHE A 9 -47.93 -23.50 -50.97
N CYS A 10 -48.58 -24.14 -50.01
CA CYS A 10 -48.90 -23.63 -48.69
C CYS A 10 -47.70 -22.88 -48.10
N LEU A 11 -47.83 -21.56 -47.93
CA LEU A 11 -46.93 -20.71 -47.15
C LEU A 11 -47.03 -21.05 -45.66
N ALA A 12 -46.71 -22.28 -45.28
CA ALA A 12 -46.83 -22.75 -43.90
C ALA A 12 -45.74 -23.77 -43.50
N HIS A 13 -44.57 -23.74 -44.14
CA HIS A 13 -43.43 -24.56 -43.72
C HIS A 13 -42.10 -23.79 -43.66
N PHE A 14 -42.15 -22.45 -43.62
CA PHE A 14 -40.96 -21.60 -43.47
C PHE A 14 -40.99 -20.74 -42.20
N SER A 15 -41.61 -21.23 -41.12
CA SER A 15 -41.63 -20.54 -39.82
C SER A 15 -40.88 -21.27 -38.71
N GLU A 16 -40.41 -22.51 -38.92
CA GLU A 16 -39.76 -23.29 -37.85
C GLU A 16 -38.24 -23.41 -37.97
N ILE A 17 -37.62 -22.91 -39.04
CA ILE A 17 -36.16 -22.89 -39.16
C ILE A 17 -35.56 -21.69 -38.39
N GLY A 18 -36.33 -20.63 -38.13
CA GLY A 18 -35.82 -19.41 -37.49
C GLY A 18 -35.56 -19.53 -35.98
N SER A 19 -36.29 -20.39 -35.27
CA SER A 19 -36.25 -20.50 -33.80
C SER A 19 -35.05 -21.30 -33.25
N GLY A 20 -34.36 -22.06 -34.10
CA GLY A 20 -33.14 -22.80 -33.73
C GLY A 20 -31.88 -21.93 -33.74
N TRP A 21 -31.77 -20.99 -34.68
CA TRP A 21 -30.61 -20.11 -34.84
C TRP A 21 -30.58 -19.01 -33.76
N LEU A 22 -31.73 -18.40 -33.46
CA LEU A 22 -31.88 -17.40 -32.38
C LEU A 22 -31.47 -17.96 -31.00
N LYS A 23 -31.78 -19.22 -30.70
CA LYS A 23 -31.41 -19.87 -29.42
C LYS A 23 -29.90 -20.10 -29.27
N MET A 24 -29.17 -20.33 -30.37
CA MET A 24 -27.72 -20.48 -30.33
C MET A 24 -27.00 -19.14 -30.11
N GLU A 25 -27.49 -18.05 -30.70
CA GLU A 25 -26.92 -16.72 -30.48
C GLU A 25 -27.19 -16.18 -29.07
N GLU A 26 -28.36 -16.46 -28.50
CA GLU A 26 -28.72 -15.99 -27.15
C GLU A 26 -27.86 -16.62 -26.05
N GLN A 27 -27.39 -17.85 -26.23
CA GLN A 27 -26.42 -18.47 -25.31
C GLN A 27 -25.01 -17.88 -25.46
N ALA A 28 -24.62 -17.44 -26.65
CA ALA A 28 -23.28 -16.91 -26.88
C ALA A 28 -23.01 -15.60 -26.12
N ASP A 29 -24.05 -14.83 -25.81
CA ASP A 29 -23.95 -13.57 -25.06
C ASP A 29 -24.00 -13.73 -23.53
N GLN A 30 -24.38 -14.90 -23.03
CA GLN A 30 -24.37 -15.20 -21.60
C GLN A 30 -22.94 -15.13 -21.04
N MET A 31 -22.79 -14.62 -19.82
CA MET A 31 -21.50 -14.54 -19.14
C MET A 31 -21.25 -15.76 -18.26
N LYS A 32 -20.00 -16.23 -18.24
CA LYS A 32 -19.51 -17.32 -17.40
C LYS A 32 -18.14 -16.95 -16.84
N GLN A 33 -17.90 -17.28 -15.57
CA GLN A 33 -16.63 -16.99 -14.91
C GLN A 33 -15.62 -18.12 -15.12
N CYS A 34 -14.37 -17.78 -15.46
CA CYS A 34 -13.28 -18.74 -15.54
C CYS A 34 -12.81 -19.17 -14.14
N PRO A 35 -12.73 -20.47 -13.84
CA PRO A 35 -12.27 -20.95 -12.52
C PRO A 35 -10.77 -20.75 -12.28
N HIS A 36 -9.98 -20.49 -13.33
CA HIS A 36 -8.51 -20.38 -13.23
C HIS A 36 -8.02 -18.94 -13.02
N CYS A 37 -8.63 -17.96 -13.69
CA CYS A 37 -8.27 -16.53 -13.53
C CYS A 37 -9.35 -15.69 -12.84
N GLY A 38 -10.58 -16.20 -12.72
CA GLY A 38 -11.70 -15.46 -12.15
C GLY A 38 -12.37 -14.44 -13.07
N GLU A 39 -11.91 -14.28 -14.32
CA GLU A 39 -12.50 -13.35 -15.30
C GLU A 39 -13.91 -13.80 -15.73
N GLN A 40 -14.81 -12.82 -15.92
CA GLN A 40 -16.13 -13.06 -16.52
C GLN A 40 -16.05 -12.91 -18.03
N LEU A 41 -16.46 -13.95 -18.75
CA LEU A 41 -16.33 -14.06 -20.19
C LEU A 41 -17.65 -14.52 -20.79
N ARG A 42 -17.95 -14.04 -22.00
CA ARG A 42 -19.11 -14.56 -22.74
C ARG A 42 -18.91 -16.03 -23.12
N ILE A 43 -19.98 -16.84 -23.11
CA ILE A 43 -19.91 -18.27 -23.42
C ILE A 43 -19.27 -18.51 -24.80
N GLY A 44 -19.55 -17.65 -25.78
CA GLY A 44 -18.97 -17.75 -27.12
C GLY A 44 -17.43 -17.72 -27.16
N ILE A 45 -16.77 -17.10 -26.17
CA ILE A 45 -15.30 -17.05 -26.04
C ILE A 45 -14.76 -17.89 -24.89
N PHE A 46 -15.62 -18.27 -23.93
CA PHE A 46 -15.26 -18.91 -22.67
C PHE A 46 -14.43 -20.18 -22.87
N TYR A 47 -14.89 -21.13 -23.69
CA TYR A 47 -14.24 -22.44 -23.82
C TYR A 47 -12.82 -22.35 -24.41
N MET A 48 -12.61 -21.42 -25.34
CA MET A 48 -11.28 -21.14 -25.90
C MET A 48 -10.36 -20.50 -24.87
N HIS A 49 -10.90 -19.57 -24.07
CA HIS A 49 -10.16 -18.97 -22.96
C HIS A 49 -9.82 -20.02 -21.89
N GLU A 50 -10.77 -20.84 -21.46
CA GLU A 50 -10.60 -21.83 -20.38
C GLU A 50 -9.44 -22.78 -20.66
N ALA A 51 -9.43 -23.40 -21.85
CA ALA A 51 -8.36 -24.32 -22.25
C ALA A 51 -6.97 -23.66 -22.28
N ARG A 52 -6.91 -22.37 -22.66
CA ARG A 52 -5.66 -21.60 -22.63
C ARG A 52 -5.28 -21.19 -21.21
N CYS A 53 -6.26 -20.77 -20.42
CA CYS A 53 -6.09 -20.26 -19.08
C CYS A 53 -5.62 -21.36 -18.13
N GLU A 54 -6.19 -22.57 -18.22
CA GLU A 54 -5.75 -23.75 -17.45
C GLU A 54 -4.25 -24.04 -17.65
N ARG A 55 -3.76 -23.89 -18.88
CA ARG A 55 -2.38 -24.19 -19.24
C ARG A 55 -1.42 -23.08 -18.83
N LEU A 56 -1.84 -21.82 -18.92
CA LEU A 56 -0.97 -20.67 -18.70
C LEU A 56 -1.02 -20.10 -17.29
N LYS A 57 -2.19 -20.08 -16.65
CA LYS A 57 -2.38 -19.46 -15.33
C LYS A 57 -2.25 -20.48 -14.21
N THR A 58 -1.79 -20.02 -13.06
CA THR A 58 -1.72 -20.79 -11.82
C THR A 58 -1.86 -19.87 -10.63
N LYS A 59 -2.32 -20.41 -9.51
CA LYS A 59 -2.46 -19.66 -8.26
C LYS A 59 -1.16 -19.77 -7.46
N CYS A 60 -0.60 -18.63 -7.03
CA CYS A 60 0.50 -18.61 -6.09
C CYS A 60 0.05 -19.21 -4.75
N THR A 61 0.82 -20.14 -4.20
CA THR A 61 0.48 -20.82 -2.93
C THR A 61 0.73 -19.95 -1.70
N ILE A 62 1.49 -18.85 -1.85
CA ILE A 62 1.89 -17.96 -0.75
C ILE A 62 0.88 -16.82 -0.60
N CYS A 63 0.55 -16.10 -1.68
CA CYS A 63 -0.38 -14.98 -1.64
C CYS A 63 -1.76 -15.25 -2.25
N GLY A 64 -1.94 -16.37 -2.96
CA GLY A 64 -3.20 -16.73 -3.60
C GLY A 64 -3.52 -15.95 -4.88
N VAL A 65 -2.62 -15.09 -5.37
CA VAL A 65 -2.81 -14.34 -6.63
C VAL A 65 -2.64 -15.28 -7.83
N VAL A 66 -3.43 -15.06 -8.88
CA VAL A 66 -3.28 -15.79 -10.14
C VAL A 66 -2.18 -15.14 -10.96
N VAL A 67 -1.17 -15.94 -11.31
CA VAL A 67 -0.01 -15.53 -12.11
C VAL A 67 0.17 -16.48 -13.29
N ASP A 68 0.94 -16.08 -14.30
CA ASP A 68 1.35 -17.02 -15.35
C ASP A 68 2.35 -18.03 -14.79
N LYS A 69 2.22 -19.30 -15.17
CA LYS A 69 3.08 -20.40 -14.70
C LYS A 69 4.56 -20.14 -14.95
N HIS A 70 4.89 -19.56 -16.10
CA HIS A 70 6.27 -19.22 -16.45
C HIS A 70 6.81 -18.02 -15.67
N LEU A 71 5.95 -17.17 -15.10
CA LEU A 71 6.32 -16.04 -14.25
C LEU A 71 6.20 -16.35 -12.76
N LEU A 72 5.71 -17.53 -12.37
CA LEU A 72 5.50 -17.89 -10.97
C LEU A 72 6.82 -17.87 -10.18
N GLU A 73 7.91 -18.31 -10.80
CA GLU A 73 9.23 -18.30 -10.15
C GLU A 73 9.73 -16.87 -9.92
N GLU A 74 9.62 -16.00 -10.93
CA GLU A 74 9.98 -14.59 -10.83
C GLU A 74 9.10 -13.85 -9.80
N HIS A 75 7.78 -14.05 -9.85
CA HIS A 75 6.84 -13.55 -8.85
C HIS A 75 7.25 -13.97 -7.44
N ASN A 76 7.56 -15.25 -7.22
CA ASN A 76 8.00 -15.73 -5.92
C ASN A 76 9.31 -15.07 -5.49
N LYS A 77 10.24 -14.83 -6.42
CA LYS A 77 11.51 -14.17 -6.13
C LYS A 77 11.33 -12.70 -5.76
N GLU A 78 10.44 -11.98 -6.42
CA GLU A 78 10.24 -10.56 -6.16
C GLU A 78 9.36 -10.31 -4.92
N GLU A 79 8.28 -11.07 -4.80
CA GLU A 79 7.24 -10.83 -3.80
C GLU A 79 7.39 -11.65 -2.53
N HIS A 80 8.05 -12.81 -2.61
CA HIS A 80 8.05 -13.82 -1.55
C HIS A 80 9.43 -14.32 -1.14
N GLU A 81 10.50 -13.91 -1.83
CA GLU A 81 11.87 -14.20 -1.42
C GLU A 81 12.10 -13.57 -0.06
N LYS A 82 12.47 -14.39 0.90
CA LYS A 82 12.81 -13.92 2.23
C LYS A 82 14.28 -13.53 2.27
N ILE A 83 14.54 -12.31 2.71
CA ILE A 83 15.87 -11.78 2.88
C ILE A 83 16.05 -11.22 4.29
N LYS A 84 17.30 -11.14 4.74
CA LYS A 84 17.63 -10.59 6.06
C LYS A 84 18.03 -9.13 5.90
N CYS A 85 17.49 -8.27 6.75
CA CYS A 85 17.99 -6.90 6.87
C CYS A 85 19.45 -6.92 7.36
N GLU A 86 20.33 -6.17 6.72
CA GLU A 86 21.75 -6.10 7.06
C GLU A 86 21.99 -5.54 8.47
N LYS A 87 21.15 -4.59 8.91
CA LYS A 87 21.29 -3.91 10.21
C LYS A 87 20.67 -4.72 11.35
N CYS A 88 19.37 -5.01 11.27
CA CYS A 88 18.64 -5.67 12.35
C CYS A 88 18.66 -7.21 12.28
N ARG A 89 19.08 -7.80 11.15
CA ARG A 89 19.06 -9.25 10.87
C ARG A 89 17.67 -9.90 10.88
N GLN A 90 16.61 -9.09 10.90
CA GLN A 90 15.22 -9.57 10.77
C GLN A 90 14.98 -10.13 9.37
N GLU A 91 14.28 -11.26 9.31
CA GLU A 91 13.84 -11.88 8.06
C GLU A 91 12.54 -11.22 7.58
N LEU A 92 12.52 -10.76 6.33
CA LEU A 92 11.43 -10.02 5.71
C LEU A 92 11.28 -10.46 4.25
N TYR A 93 10.12 -10.21 3.65
CA TYR A 93 10.00 -10.38 2.20
C TYR A 93 10.78 -9.30 1.46
N ARG A 94 11.33 -9.65 0.30
CA ARG A 94 12.15 -8.77 -0.55
C ARG A 94 11.43 -7.46 -0.85
N LYS A 95 10.15 -7.52 -1.23
CA LYS A 95 9.31 -6.34 -1.48
C LYS A 95 9.19 -5.40 -0.27
N ASP A 96 9.21 -5.93 0.94
CA ASP A 96 9.02 -5.16 2.16
C ASP A 96 10.31 -4.48 2.63
N LEU A 97 11.47 -4.88 2.12
CA LEU A 97 12.77 -4.34 2.54
C LEU A 97 12.87 -2.83 2.38
N ALA A 98 12.35 -2.28 1.29
CA ALA A 98 12.37 -0.83 1.05
C ALA A 98 11.57 -0.09 2.12
N SER A 99 10.37 -0.57 2.45
CA SER A 99 9.53 0.00 3.51
C SER A 99 10.16 -0.19 4.90
N HIS A 100 10.83 -1.32 5.14
CA HIS A 100 11.48 -1.64 6.40
C HIS A 100 12.61 -0.67 6.74
N LYS A 101 13.39 -0.19 5.75
CA LYS A 101 14.49 0.76 6.01
C LYS A 101 14.02 2.00 6.79
N GLY A 102 12.81 2.50 6.50
CA GLY A 102 12.24 3.65 7.21
C GLY A 102 11.82 3.37 8.66
N VAL A 103 11.62 2.11 9.02
CA VAL A 103 11.15 1.67 10.36
C VAL A 103 12.13 0.71 11.04
N CYS A 104 13.32 0.52 10.48
CA CYS A 104 14.29 -0.44 10.99
C CYS A 104 14.74 -0.02 12.38
N PRO A 105 14.62 -0.89 13.41
CA PRO A 105 14.93 -0.51 14.80
C PRO A 105 16.42 -0.25 15.03
N ARG A 106 17.28 -0.80 14.17
CA ARG A 106 18.74 -0.59 14.20
C ARG A 106 19.23 0.42 13.17
N GLU A 107 18.33 1.23 12.62
CA GLU A 107 18.73 2.40 11.85
C GLU A 107 19.23 3.48 12.81
N GLU A 108 20.39 4.08 12.53
CA GLU A 108 20.87 5.24 13.27
C GLU A 108 20.10 6.49 12.84
N VAL A 109 19.54 7.19 13.82
CA VAL A 109 18.72 8.38 13.62
C VAL A 109 19.17 9.44 14.63
N GLN A 110 19.35 10.67 14.14
CA GLN A 110 19.75 11.80 14.97
C GLN A 110 18.61 12.21 15.91
N CYS A 111 18.97 12.59 17.14
CA CYS A 111 18.02 13.19 18.06
C CYS A 111 17.55 14.57 17.57
N GLU A 112 16.30 14.94 17.86
CA GLU A 112 15.75 16.26 17.51
C GLU A 112 16.19 17.36 18.48
N TYR A 113 16.75 16.96 19.63
CA TYR A 113 17.12 17.86 20.73
C TYR A 113 18.64 17.93 20.98
N CYS A 114 19.44 17.08 20.33
CA CYS A 114 20.90 17.09 20.42
C CYS A 114 21.55 16.57 19.13
N ASP A 115 22.86 16.76 18.99
CA ASP A 115 23.60 16.37 17.77
C ASP A 115 23.95 14.87 17.70
N ASP A 116 23.61 14.10 18.73
CA ASP A 116 23.93 12.67 18.82
C ASP A 116 22.95 11.79 18.02
N SER A 117 23.47 10.67 17.49
CA SER A 117 22.68 9.67 16.78
C SER A 117 22.50 8.41 17.62
N PHE A 118 21.28 7.87 17.60
CA PHE A 118 20.90 6.67 18.35
C PHE A 118 20.21 5.66 17.43
N MET A 119 20.16 4.39 17.85
CA MET A 119 19.32 3.42 17.16
C MET A 119 17.85 3.82 17.29
N ARG A 120 17.08 3.75 16.20
CA ARG A 120 15.66 4.11 16.17
C ARG A 120 14.85 3.46 17.28
N GLY A 121 15.16 2.22 17.66
CA GLY A 121 14.48 1.53 18.76
C GLY A 121 14.74 2.13 20.15
N GLU A 122 15.87 2.80 20.35
CA GLU A 122 16.29 3.42 21.62
C GLU A 122 16.01 4.93 21.65
N LEU A 123 15.89 5.55 20.47
CA LEU A 123 15.68 6.98 20.30
C LEU A 123 14.49 7.54 21.11
N PRO A 124 13.30 6.89 21.21
CA PRO A 124 12.19 7.43 21.98
C PRO A 124 12.50 7.57 23.48
N ILE A 125 13.25 6.61 24.04
CA ILE A 125 13.66 6.64 25.45
C ILE A 125 14.62 7.80 25.66
N HIS A 126 15.61 7.94 24.76
CA HIS A 126 16.54 9.06 24.80
C HIS A 126 15.82 10.42 24.63
N GLN A 127 14.88 10.54 23.70
CA GLN A 127 14.18 11.80 23.41
C GLN A 127 13.32 12.26 24.59
N ASP A 128 12.77 11.35 25.39
CA ASP A 128 12.02 11.70 26.61
C ASP A 128 12.94 12.35 27.67
N GLU A 129 14.11 11.74 27.91
CA GLU A 129 15.12 12.28 28.81
C GLU A 129 15.80 13.54 28.25
N CYS A 130 16.12 13.56 26.97
CA CYS A 130 16.82 14.67 26.32
C CYS A 130 15.91 15.89 26.16
N GLY A 131 14.63 15.67 25.81
CA GLY A 131 13.64 16.74 25.65
C GLY A 131 13.23 17.41 26.95
N SER A 132 13.32 16.70 28.09
CA SER A 132 13.03 17.25 29.43
C SER A 132 14.20 18.03 30.04
N ARG A 133 15.42 17.90 29.51
CA ARG A 133 16.56 18.76 29.89
C ARG A 133 16.27 20.20 29.49
N THR A 134 16.65 21.14 30.36
CA THR A 134 16.52 22.58 30.08
C THR A 134 17.78 23.13 29.44
N ASP A 135 17.61 23.97 28.42
CA ASP A 135 18.66 24.79 27.82
C ASP A 135 18.38 26.27 28.04
N VAL A 136 19.38 27.13 27.83
CA VAL A 136 19.22 28.58 27.98
C VAL A 136 18.75 29.17 26.65
N CYS A 137 17.65 29.90 26.69
CA CYS A 137 17.20 30.67 25.53
C CYS A 137 18.20 31.79 25.22
N GLU A 138 18.75 31.81 24.01
CA GLU A 138 19.74 32.81 23.59
C GLU A 138 19.20 34.26 23.56
N VAL A 139 17.87 34.44 23.54
CA VAL A 139 17.22 35.75 23.45
C VAL A 139 16.89 36.30 24.84
N CYS A 140 16.21 35.52 25.69
CA CYS A 140 15.74 35.99 27.00
C CYS A 140 16.59 35.47 28.18
N ASN A 141 17.59 34.63 27.93
CA ASN A 141 18.45 33.98 28.93
C ASN A 141 17.71 33.11 29.97
N LYS A 142 16.43 32.80 29.75
CA LYS A 142 15.67 31.89 30.60
C LYS A 142 16.00 30.43 30.29
N ARG A 143 15.94 29.60 31.33
CA ARG A 143 16.01 28.14 31.16
C ARG A 143 14.65 27.62 30.67
N VAL A 144 14.65 26.93 29.54
CA VAL A 144 13.47 26.38 28.87
C VAL A 144 13.76 24.93 28.51
N MET A 145 12.78 24.02 28.60
CA MET A 145 12.98 22.63 28.19
C MET A 145 13.33 22.55 26.71
N LYS A 146 14.25 21.67 26.32
CA LYS A 146 14.68 21.50 24.93
C LYS A 146 13.51 21.25 23.99
N ARG A 147 12.53 20.46 24.42
CA ARG A 147 11.32 20.18 23.64
C ARG A 147 10.38 21.37 23.44
N GLU A 148 10.50 22.38 24.31
CA GLU A 148 9.69 23.59 24.28
C GLU A 148 10.44 24.76 23.65
N LEU A 149 11.75 24.63 23.40
CA LEU A 149 12.59 25.72 22.88
C LEU A 149 12.11 26.20 21.50
N ALA A 150 11.62 25.29 20.65
CA ALA A 150 11.09 25.62 19.32
C ALA A 150 9.77 26.42 19.36
N SER A 151 8.97 26.28 20.42
CA SER A 151 7.71 27.00 20.61
C SER A 151 7.79 28.10 21.67
N HIS A 152 8.98 28.32 22.24
CA HIS A 152 9.21 29.30 23.29
C HIS A 152 9.04 30.73 22.76
N VAL A 153 8.04 31.43 23.27
CA VAL A 153 7.86 32.85 23.00
C VAL A 153 8.67 33.64 24.02
N CYS A 154 9.73 34.29 23.54
CA CYS A 154 10.54 35.20 24.35
C CYS A 154 9.71 36.43 24.67
N GLN A 155 9.44 36.65 25.95
CA GLN A 155 8.96 37.94 26.43
C GLN A 155 10.19 38.77 26.79
N PRO A 156 10.30 40.03 26.33
CA PRO A 156 11.31 40.93 26.86
C PRO A 156 10.94 41.23 28.32
N GLU A 157 11.67 40.65 29.27
CA GLU A 157 11.61 41.06 30.67
C GLU A 157 12.31 42.41 30.79
N GLU A 158 11.63 43.41 31.33
CA GLU A 158 12.23 44.66 31.75
C GLU A 158 13.34 44.37 32.77
N ALA A 159 14.55 44.83 32.45
CA ALA A 159 15.69 44.76 33.34
C ALA A 159 15.50 45.74 34.51
N GLU A 160 14.77 45.35 35.56
CA GLU A 160 14.65 46.17 36.76
C GLU A 160 14.98 45.41 38.05
N SER A 161 16.15 45.79 38.58
CA SER A 161 16.46 45.98 40.00
C SER A 161 16.72 44.76 40.90
N GLU A 162 18.00 44.35 40.98
CA GLU A 162 18.61 43.93 42.24
C GLU A 162 19.87 44.76 42.50
N MET A 163 19.68 46.05 42.81
CA MET A 163 20.73 46.89 43.42
C MET A 163 20.15 47.82 44.48
N GLU A 164 19.56 47.29 45.55
CA GLU A 164 19.30 48.11 46.75
C GLU A 164 19.13 47.27 48.04
N VAL A 165 20.21 46.61 48.49
CA VAL A 165 20.30 46.15 49.89
C VAL A 165 21.67 46.52 50.48
N GLU A 166 22.06 47.79 50.39
CA GLU A 166 23.22 48.29 51.14
C GLU A 166 23.06 49.76 51.57
N SER A 167 22.00 50.07 52.34
CA SER A 167 21.91 51.34 53.07
C SER A 167 20.93 51.31 54.26
N ARG A 168 21.00 50.27 55.11
CA ARG A 168 20.33 50.25 56.44
C ARG A 168 21.20 49.59 57.53
N ARG A 169 22.49 49.89 57.52
CA ARG A 169 23.42 49.64 58.65
C ARG A 169 24.29 50.87 58.89
N SER A 170 23.65 52.00 59.18
CA SER A 170 24.24 53.17 59.85
C SER A 170 23.09 54.13 60.17
N GLY A 171 22.59 54.04 61.38
CA GLY A 171 21.48 54.82 61.91
C GLY A 171 21.14 54.32 63.30
#